data_AF-A0A963Q6X2-F1
#
_entry.id   AF-A0A963Q6X2-F1
#
_cell.length_a   1.000
_cell.length_b   1.000
_cell.length_c   1.000
_cell.angle_alpha   90.00
_cell.angle_beta   90.00
_cell.angle_gamma   90.00
#
_symmetry.space_group_name_H-M   'P 1'
#
loop_
_entity.id
_entity.type
_entity.pdbx_description
1 polymer ?
#
loop_
_entity_poly.entity_id
_entity_poly.type
_entity_poly.pdbx_seq_one_letter_code
_entity_poly.pdbx_strand_id
1 'polypeptide(L)' 'RERLFQPFSAGQSRSGSGLGLMICREIVTALGGQITLDNRMQHARVAGLDAIVRLPLASAESARTDAVRAGPDGSRTA' A
#
# COMPACT_ATOMS: atom_id res chain seq x y z
N ARG A 1 -21.80 -8.24 -10.54
CA ARG A 1 -21.23 -7.54 -9.36
C ARG A 1 -19.70 -7.75 -9.39
N GLU A 2 -19.04 -7.30 -10.45
CA GLU A 2 -17.64 -7.68 -10.80
C GLU A 2 -16.82 -6.49 -11.35
N ARG A 3 -17.13 -5.25 -10.95
CA ARG A 3 -16.51 -4.05 -11.55
C ARG A 3 -15.71 -3.17 -10.60
N LEU A 4 -15.33 -3.69 -9.43
CA LEU A 4 -14.47 -2.98 -8.47
C LEU A 4 -13.00 -3.43 -8.51
N PHE A 5 -12.66 -4.37 -9.39
CA PHE A 5 -11.30 -4.88 -9.58
C PHE A 5 -10.67 -4.47 -10.92
N GLN A 6 -11.24 -3.49 -11.62
CA GLN A 6 -10.58 -2.96 -12.81
C GLN A 6 -9.62 -1.83 -12.41
N PRO A 7 -8.36 -1.86 -12.90
CA PRO A 7 -7.49 -0.71 -12.75
C PRO A 7 -8.17 0.48 -13.45
N PHE A 8 -8.04 1.67 -12.87
CA PHE A 8 -8.57 2.94 -13.41
C PHE A 8 -10.07 3.24 -13.21
N SER A 9 -10.63 3.05 -12.00
CA SER A 9 -11.82 3.82 -11.60
C SER A 9 -11.42 5.26 -11.20
N ALA A 10 -10.90 6.02 -12.16
CA ALA A 10 -10.62 7.44 -11.99
C ALA A 10 -11.94 8.22 -11.99
N GLY A 11 -12.56 8.32 -10.83
CA GLY A 11 -13.67 9.24 -10.61
C GLY A 11 -13.17 10.68 -10.69
N GLN A 12 -13.58 11.37 -11.76
CA GLN A 12 -13.63 12.83 -11.92
C GLN A 12 -12.28 13.55 -12.11
N SER A 13 -12.31 14.51 -13.04
CA SER A 13 -11.24 15.20 -13.76
C SER A 13 -10.26 16.07 -12.93
N ARG A 14 -10.12 15.78 -11.64
CA ARG A 14 -9.09 16.32 -10.73
C ARG A 14 -8.24 15.23 -10.07
N SER A 15 -8.60 13.96 -10.27
CA SER A 15 -7.86 12.82 -9.76
C SER A 15 -6.60 12.61 -10.60
N GLY A 16 -5.42 12.58 -9.97
CA GLY A 16 -4.18 12.17 -10.60
C GLY A 16 -4.35 10.84 -11.35
N SER A 17 -3.43 10.55 -12.27
CA SER A 17 -3.44 9.47 -13.30
C SER A 17 -3.74 8.03 -12.85
N GLY A 18 -4.18 7.78 -11.62
CA GLY A 18 -4.39 6.46 -11.04
C GLY A 18 -3.09 5.80 -10.58
N LEU A 19 -1.95 6.47 -10.79
CA LEU A 19 -0.62 5.92 -10.50
C LEU A 19 -0.35 5.78 -9.01
N GLY A 20 -0.83 6.71 -8.17
CA GLY A 20 -0.55 6.67 -6.73
C GLY A 20 -0.98 5.36 -6.07
N LEU A 21 -2.21 4.90 -6.37
CA LEU A 21 -2.74 3.65 -5.85
C LEU A 21 -2.09 2.41 -6.47
N MET A 22 -1.70 2.48 -7.74
CA MET A 22 -0.93 1.41 -8.39
C MET A 22 0.42 1.24 -7.69
N ILE A 23 1.14 2.32 -7.43
CA ILE A 23 2.42 2.30 -6.72
C ILE A 23 2.22 1.74 -5.30
N CYS A 24 1.21 2.22 -4.56
CA CYS A 24 0.90 1.68 -3.23
C CYS A 24 0.64 0.17 -3.29
N ARG A 25 -0.11 -0.31 -4.29
CA ARG A 25 -0.38 -1.73 -4.47
C ARG A 25 0.89 -2.52 -4.74
N GLU A 26 1.78 -2.03 -5.60
CA GLU A 26 3.04 -2.70 -5.91
C GLU A 26 3.95 -2.79 -4.68
N ILE A 27 4.09 -1.70 -3.92
CA ILE A 27 4.87 -1.68 -2.67
C ILE A 27 4.30 -2.68 -1.66
N VAL A 28 2.99 -2.64 -1.43
CA VAL A 28 2.33 -3.54 -0.46
C VAL A 28 2.45 -5.00 -0.89
N THR A 29 2.35 -5.28 -2.20
CA THR A 29 2.51 -6.62 -2.76
C THR A 29 3.95 -7.11 -2.60
N ALA A 30 4.95 -6.24 -2.87
CA ALA A 30 6.36 -6.56 -2.68
C ALA A 30 6.71 -6.87 -1.21
N LEU A 31 6.00 -6.25 -0.27
CA LEU A 31 6.11 -6.53 1.16
C LEU A 31 5.28 -7.76 1.62
N GLY A 32 4.66 -8.50 0.70
CA GLY A 32 3.83 -9.67 1.00
C GLY A 32 2.50 -9.32 1.69
N GLY A 33 2.08 -8.06 1.63
CA GLY A 33 0.81 -7.59 2.17
C GLY A 33 -0.28 -7.45 1.14
N GLN A 34 -1.41 -6.86 1.55
CA GLN A 34 -2.58 -6.60 0.73
C GLN A 34 -3.16 -5.20 1.02
N ILE A 35 -3.71 -4.54 0.00
CA ILE A 35 -4.39 -3.25 0.10
C ILE A 35 -5.85 -3.39 -0.32
N THR A 36 -6.77 -2.81 0.44
CA THR A 36 -8.21 -2.80 0.19
C THR A 36 -8.77 -1.40 0.31
N LEU A 37 -9.79 -1.09 -0.50
CA LEU A 37 -10.43 0.21 -0.57
C LEU A 37 -11.93 0.01 -0.32
N ASP A 38 -12.46 0.60 0.75
CA ASP A 38 -13.88 0.49 1.12
C ASP A 38 -14.53 1.87 1.14
N ASN A 39 -15.60 2.04 0.38
CA ASN A 39 -16.33 3.29 0.34
C ASN A 39 -17.28 3.38 1.53
N ARG A 40 -17.04 4.36 2.40
CA ARG A 40 -17.94 4.65 3.52
C ARG A 40 -19.24 5.23 2.99
N MET A 41 -20.35 4.56 3.25
CA MET A 41 -21.68 4.98 2.83
C MET A 41 -22.43 5.66 3.99
N GLN A 42 -23.06 6.81 3.73
CA GLN A 42 -24.04 7.43 4.62
C GLN A 42 -25.28 7.84 3.81
N HIS A 43 -26.47 7.49 4.29
CA HIS A 43 -27.74 7.80 3.62
C HIS A 43 -27.74 7.43 2.12
N ALA A 44 -27.21 6.23 1.79
CA ALA A 44 -27.05 5.74 0.41
C ALA A 44 -26.15 6.59 -0.51
N ARG A 45 -25.34 7.49 0.06
CA ARG A 45 -24.32 8.27 -0.65
C ARG A 45 -22.93 7.93 -0.14
N VAL A 46 -21.93 8.04 -1.00
CA VAL A 46 -20.52 7.90 -0.61
C VAL A 46 -20.16 9.11 0.25
N ALA A 47 -19.86 8.87 1.52
CA ALA A 47 -19.41 9.87 2.48
C ALA A 47 -17.89 9.94 2.60
N GLY A 48 -17.17 8.91 2.10
CA GLY A 48 -15.71 8.89 2.06
C GLY A 48 -15.16 7.53 1.65
N LEU A 49 -13.85 7.36 1.86
CA LEU A 49 -13.10 6.16 1.51
C LEU A 49 -12.20 5.75 2.68
N ASP A 50 -12.21 4.47 3.02
CA ASP A 50 -11.24 3.83 3.90
C ASP A 50 -10.24 3.05 3.03
N ALA A 51 -8.94 3.36 3.19
CA ALA A 51 -7.86 2.63 2.54
C ALA A 51 -7.11 1.81 3.58
N ILE A 52 -7.25 0.49 3.51
CA ILE A 52 -6.76 -0.44 4.54
C ILE A 52 -5.62 -1.26 3.95
N VAL A 53 -4.45 -1.16 4.57
CA VAL A 53 -3.25 -1.94 4.23
C VAL A 53 -2.98 -2.96 5.33
N ARG A 54 -2.81 -4.22 4.94
CA ARG A 54 -2.44 -5.33 5.82
C ARG A 54 -1.07 -5.84 5.42
N LEU A 55 -0.14 -5.82 6.36
CA LEU A 55 1.22 -6.31 6.16
C LEU A 55 1.48 -7.47 7.13
N PRO A 56 2.28 -8.48 6.72
CA PRO A 56 2.77 -9.46 7.66
C PRO A 56 3.63 -8.76 8.71
N LEU A 57 3.44 -9.11 9.98
CA LEU A 57 4.35 -8.68 11.03
C LEU A 57 5.72 -9.29 10.74
N ALA A 58 6.78 -8.49 10.91
CA ALA A 58 8.13 -9.00 10.78
C ALA A 58 8.31 -10.17 11.75
N SER A 59 8.77 -11.30 11.23
CA SER A 59 9.24 -12.37 12.10
C SER A 59 10.40 -11.82 12.95
N ALA A 60 10.54 -12.32 14.18
CA ALA A 60 11.66 -11.93 15.04
C ALA A 60 13.04 -12.14 14.37
N GLU A 61 13.10 -13.01 13.37
CA GLU A 61 14.26 -13.28 12.54
C GLU A 61 14.49 -12.18 11.49
N SER A 62 13.44 -11.76 10.77
CA SER A 62 13.50 -10.64 9.81
C SER A 62 13.86 -9.31 10.47
N ALA A 63 13.34 -9.06 11.69
CA ALA A 63 13.67 -7.85 12.46
C ALA A 63 15.16 -7.80 12.84
N ARG A 64 15.78 -8.96 13.09
CA ARG A 64 17.22 -9.06 13.39
C ARG A 64 18.07 -8.82 12.15
N THR A 65 17.63 -9.28 10.97
CA THR A 65 18.31 -9.03 9.69
C THR A 65 18.29 -7.55 9.30
N ASP A 66 17.19 -6.84 9.56
CA ASP A 66 17.10 -5.39 9.30
C ASP A 66 17.96 -4.58 10.29
N ALA A 67 17.96 -4.97 11.57
CA ALA A 67 18.82 -4.36 12.59
C ALA A 67 20.33 -4.55 12.31
N VAL A 68 20.73 -5.71 11.77
CA VAL A 68 22.12 -5.98 11.34
C VAL A 68 22.51 -5.12 10.14
N ARG A 69 21.60 -4.88 9.18
CA ARG A 69 21.84 -3.97 8.05
C ARG A 69 21.90 -2.50 8.48
N ALA A 70 21.17 -2.12 9.54
CA ALA A 70 21.19 -0.77 10.10
C ALA A 70 22.40 -0.50 11.03
N GLY A 71 23.36 -1.43 11.14
CA GLY A 71 24.60 -1.25 11.89
C GLY A 71 25.53 -0.17 11.32
N PRO A 72 26.37 0.46 12.15
CA PRO A 72 27.00 1.74 11.85
C PRO A 72 28.32 1.58 11.06
N ASP A 73 28.29 1.07 9.83
CA ASP A 73 29.52 0.99 9.01
C ASP A 73 29.32 1.58 7.61
N GLY A 74 29.40 2.91 7.56
CA GLY A 74 29.63 3.71 6.35
C GLY A 74 31.09 3.71 5.89
N SER A 75 31.77 2.57 5.93
CA SER A 75 33.15 2.42 5.47
C SER A 75 33.18 1.67 4.14
N ARG A 76 33.11 2.41 3.03
CA ARG A 76 33.64 1.95 1.74
C ARG A 76 34.87 2.77 1.40
N THR A 77 36.02 2.31 1.87
CA THR A 77 37.31 2.50 1.20
C THR A 77 37.47 1.42 0.14
N ALA A 78 37.52 1.82 -1.13
CA ALA A 78 38.40 1.29 -2.18
C ALA A 78 38.24 2.17 -3.42
#